data_AF-A0A7J9XUF9-F1
#
_entry.id   AF-A0A7J9XUF9-F1
#
_cell.length_a   1.000
_cell.length_b   1.000
_cell.length_c   1.000
_cell.angle_alpha   90.00
_cell.angle_beta   90.00
_cell.angle_gamma   90.00
#
_symmetry.space_group_name_H-M   'P 1'
#
loop_
_entity.id
_entity.type
_entity.pdbx_description
1 polymer ?
#
loop_
_entity_poly.entity_id
_entity_poly.type
_entity_poly.pdbx_seq_one_letter_code
_entity_poly.pdbx_strand_id
1 'polypeptide(L)'
;MSGVEDGTWSDESEWAAVEVDVTGDGEAEAAAPEQPVLAVVGRPNVGKSTLVNRILARREAVVQDVPGITRDRVAYDALWNGRRFTLVDTGGWDPAARGLAAAVTEQAELAMRTADAVLLVVDGVVGATGAEEAVARVLRRSSTPVLLAATKVDDQRAEAETAALWSLGLGQPHPVSGLHGRGTGDLLDAVLDVLPESPRDLAAGAGGPRRVALVGKPNVGKSSLLNKLVGEQRSVVHEVGGTTVDPVDSMVELDGQVWRFVDTAGLRKRVNFAGGAEYYASLRTRSAVEAAEVAVVLIDAGEPISEQDQRVITSVIESGRALVIALNKWDLVDEERRHDLKRELERDLKRVPWAERVNVSALTGRAVAKLAPKLRTALESWDRRIPTGQLNAWLSEVIAAKPPPVRGGKQPKVLFATQAGSRPPTIVLFTTGFLEAGYRRFLERRLRETFGFPGSPVRISVRVRERRRR
;
A
#
# COMPACT_ATOMS: atom_id res chain seq x y z
N MET A 1 0.57 49.86 -20.56
CA MET A 1 -0.05 50.80 -19.61
C MET A 1 -1.22 50.05 -18.97
N SER A 2 -1.00 49.53 -17.76
CA SER A 2 -1.71 49.94 -16.50
C SER A 2 -3.20 49.57 -16.55
N GLY A 3 -3.69 48.63 -15.74
CA GLY A 3 -3.89 48.75 -14.28
C GLY A 3 -5.39 49.04 -14.06
N VAL A 4 -6.23 48.08 -13.67
CA VAL A 4 -6.62 47.70 -12.29
C VAL A 4 -7.69 48.64 -11.70
N GLU A 5 -8.76 48.00 -11.19
CA GLU A 5 -9.79 48.45 -10.22
C GLU A 5 -10.80 49.52 -10.70
N ASP A 6 -12.09 49.41 -10.41
CA ASP A 6 -12.62 49.27 -9.06
C ASP A 6 -13.96 48.53 -9.01
N GLY A 7 -14.08 47.67 -7.99
CA GLY A 7 -15.31 47.00 -7.62
C GLY A 7 -16.13 47.85 -6.65
N THR A 8 -17.45 47.84 -6.80
CA THR A 8 -18.39 48.18 -5.73
C THR A 8 -19.76 47.57 -6.04
N TRP A 9 -20.20 46.64 -5.18
CA TRP A 9 -21.59 46.18 -5.08
C TRP A 9 -22.11 46.64 -3.72
N SER A 10 -23.21 47.37 -3.72
CA SER A 10 -23.94 47.85 -2.54
C SER A 10 -25.13 46.94 -2.30
N ASP A 11 -25.12 46.15 -1.23
CA ASP A 11 -26.11 46.21 -0.14
C ASP A 11 -25.86 45.10 0.89
N GLU A 12 -26.02 45.46 2.17
CA GLU A 12 -25.65 44.74 3.39
C GLU A 12 -26.90 44.17 4.09
N SER A 13 -27.25 42.88 3.92
CA SER A 13 -28.19 42.22 4.86
C SER A 13 -28.19 40.69 4.96
N GLU A 14 -27.24 39.95 4.38
CA GLU A 14 -27.13 38.48 4.61
C GLU A 14 -25.80 38.01 5.24
N TRP A 15 -25.05 38.93 5.86
CA TRP A 15 -23.83 38.63 6.60
C TRP A 15 -23.93 39.06 8.07
N ALA A 16 -24.60 38.24 8.87
CA ALA A 16 -24.51 38.22 10.33
C ALA A 16 -24.86 36.78 10.79
N ALA A 17 -23.89 35.87 10.80
CA ALA A 17 -23.08 35.65 11.99
C ALA A 17 -21.59 35.50 11.61
N VAL A 18 -20.85 36.48 12.10
CA VAL A 18 -19.47 36.86 11.82
C VAL A 18 -18.54 36.23 12.86
N GLU A 19 -17.38 35.81 12.34
CA GLU A 19 -16.01 35.83 12.89
C GLU A 19 -15.72 35.18 14.26
N VAL A 20 -14.91 34.13 14.27
CA VAL A 20 -13.46 34.14 14.58
C VAL A 20 -13.19 34.61 16.01
N ASP A 21 -12.86 33.66 16.88
CA ASP A 21 -11.99 33.90 18.02
C ASP A 21 -10.74 33.02 17.86
N VAL A 22 -9.65 33.67 17.44
CA VAL A 22 -8.28 33.17 17.56
C VAL A 22 -7.70 33.87 18.78
N THR A 23 -7.70 33.16 19.91
CA THR A 23 -6.72 33.38 20.97
C THR A 23 -6.29 32.00 21.48
N GLY A 24 -4.97 31.81 21.60
CA GLY A 24 -4.36 30.51 21.83
C GLY A 24 -4.60 29.96 23.24
N ASP A 25 -4.58 28.63 23.33
CA ASP A 25 -3.63 27.88 24.16
C ASP A 25 -3.84 26.38 23.92
N GLY A 26 -2.77 25.69 23.52
CA GLY A 26 -2.67 24.22 23.51
C GLY A 26 -3.23 23.52 22.27
N GLU A 27 -2.45 23.46 21.19
CA GLU A 27 -2.66 22.47 20.12
C GLU A 27 -2.48 21.05 20.69
N ALA A 28 -3.58 20.45 21.12
CA ALA A 28 -3.66 19.00 21.21
C ALA A 28 -3.69 18.47 19.77
N GLU A 29 -2.58 17.88 19.34
CA GLU A 29 -2.47 17.05 18.13
C GLU A 29 -3.71 16.14 18.04
N ALA A 30 -4.63 16.45 17.13
CA ALA A 30 -5.74 15.56 16.82
C ALA A 30 -5.15 14.31 16.16
N ALA A 31 -5.01 13.24 16.96
CA ALA A 31 -4.52 11.95 16.53
C ALA A 31 -5.29 11.48 15.27
N ALA A 32 -4.55 10.95 14.29
CA ALA A 32 -5.16 10.29 13.14
C ALA A 32 -6.19 9.25 13.63
N PRO A 33 -7.36 9.10 12.96
CA PRO A 33 -8.38 8.17 13.42
C PRO A 33 -7.76 6.76 13.51
N GLU A 34 -7.85 6.16 14.69
CA GLU A 34 -7.36 4.80 14.93
C GLU A 34 -8.04 3.85 13.93
N GLN A 35 -7.25 3.05 13.21
CA GLN A 35 -7.80 2.09 12.27
C GLN A 35 -8.58 1.03 13.04
N PRO A 36 -9.81 0.67 12.63
CA PRO A 36 -10.59 -0.34 13.33
C PRO A 36 -9.85 -1.66 13.39
N VAL A 37 -9.92 -2.31 14.54
CA VAL A 37 -9.20 -3.53 14.85
C VAL A 37 -10.17 -4.71 14.81
N LEU A 38 -9.87 -5.69 13.94
CA LEU A 38 -10.53 -6.99 13.89
C LEU A 38 -9.63 -8.04 14.54
N ALA A 39 -10.03 -8.58 15.69
CA ALA A 39 -9.32 -9.70 16.32
C ALA A 39 -9.82 -11.04 15.78
N VAL A 40 -8.90 -11.92 15.36
CA VAL A 40 -9.23 -13.26 14.87
C VAL A 40 -8.92 -14.30 15.94
N VAL A 41 -9.97 -14.90 16.50
CA VAL A 41 -9.90 -15.85 17.62
C VAL A 41 -10.38 -17.22 17.16
N GLY A 42 -9.76 -18.29 17.65
CA GLY A 42 -10.17 -19.65 17.34
C GLY A 42 -9.20 -20.67 17.90
N ARG A 43 -9.67 -21.91 18.05
CA ARG A 43 -8.85 -23.02 18.52
C ARG A 43 -7.73 -23.33 17.51
N PRO A 44 -6.59 -23.93 17.92
CA PRO A 44 -5.59 -24.38 16.95
C PRO A 44 -6.18 -25.30 15.88
N ASN A 45 -5.65 -25.22 14.66
CA ASN A 45 -5.99 -26.07 13.50
C ASN A 45 -7.41 -25.91 12.91
N VAL A 46 -8.19 -24.92 13.34
CA VAL A 46 -9.48 -24.56 12.74
C VAL A 46 -9.33 -23.78 11.41
N GLY A 47 -8.13 -23.67 10.84
CA GLY A 47 -7.91 -22.94 9.59
C GLY A 47 -7.82 -21.41 9.74
N LYS A 48 -7.62 -20.91 10.96
CA LYS A 48 -7.42 -19.48 11.25
C LYS A 48 -6.32 -18.85 10.39
N SER A 49 -5.10 -19.35 10.45
CA SER A 49 -3.97 -18.79 9.69
C SER A 49 -4.18 -18.86 8.18
N THR A 50 -4.86 -19.90 7.69
CA THR A 50 -5.24 -20.01 6.27
C THR A 50 -6.24 -18.91 5.87
N LEU A 51 -7.24 -18.63 6.72
CA LEU A 51 -8.21 -17.54 6.50
C LEU A 51 -7.55 -16.16 6.60
N VAL A 52 -6.70 -15.95 7.62
CA VAL A 52 -5.92 -14.70 7.79
C VAL A 52 -5.05 -14.46 6.56
N ASN A 53 -4.24 -15.45 6.16
CA ASN A 53 -3.43 -15.35 4.96
C ASN A 53 -4.26 -15.05 3.71
N ARG A 54 -5.48 -15.58 3.59
CA ARG A 54 -6.38 -15.24 2.49
C ARG A 54 -6.83 -13.78 2.52
N ILE A 55 -7.21 -13.26 3.68
CA ILE A 55 -7.62 -11.87 3.85
C ILE A 55 -6.46 -10.94 3.46
N LEU A 56 -5.24 -11.29 3.87
CA LEU A 56 -4.02 -10.54 3.59
C LEU A 56 -3.51 -10.69 2.14
N ALA A 57 -3.58 -11.89 1.56
CA ALA A 57 -3.03 -12.24 0.24
C ALA A 57 -3.79 -11.62 -0.95
N ARG A 58 -4.68 -10.64 -0.72
CA ARG A 58 -5.05 -9.70 -1.79
C ARG A 58 -3.90 -8.75 -2.17
N ARG A 59 -2.79 -8.70 -1.42
CA ARG A 59 -1.43 -8.40 -1.89
C ARG A 59 -0.40 -9.15 -1.02
N GLU A 60 0.29 -10.11 -1.63
CA GLU A 60 1.46 -10.89 -1.15
C GLU A 60 1.91 -10.72 0.31
N ALA A 61 1.60 -11.73 1.14
CA ALA A 61 2.48 -12.14 2.22
C ALA A 61 3.16 -13.43 1.79
N VAL A 62 4.49 -13.40 1.72
CA VAL A 62 5.32 -14.59 1.46
C VAL A 62 5.09 -15.57 2.59
N VAL A 63 4.62 -16.77 2.24
CA VAL A 63 4.70 -17.94 3.11
C VAL A 63 6.16 -18.32 3.22
N GLN A 64 6.77 -18.03 4.37
CA GLN A 64 7.83 -18.88 4.91
C GLN A 64 7.23 -19.64 6.09
N ASP A 65 6.88 -20.89 5.84
CA ASP A 65 6.75 -21.88 6.90
C ASP A 65 8.15 -22.16 7.45
N VAL A 66 8.51 -21.51 8.56
CA VAL A 66 9.57 -21.97 9.45
C VAL A 66 8.87 -22.55 10.68
N PRO A 67 8.81 -23.88 10.84
CA PRO A 67 8.34 -24.49 12.07
C PRO A 67 9.24 -24.06 13.22
N GLY A 68 8.70 -23.31 14.20
CA GLY A 68 9.43 -23.00 15.43
C GLY A 68 9.45 -21.54 15.91
N ILE A 69 8.64 -20.63 15.37
CA ILE A 69 8.56 -19.25 15.90
C ILE A 69 7.11 -18.92 16.25
N THR A 70 6.73 -19.19 17.50
CA THR A 70 5.67 -18.44 18.19
C THR A 70 6.36 -17.38 19.04
N ARG A 71 5.95 -16.12 18.91
CA ARG A 71 5.74 -15.14 20.00
C ARG A 71 5.37 -13.77 19.42
N ASP A 72 4.34 -13.20 20.02
CA ASP A 72 3.74 -11.87 19.85
C ASP A 72 2.63 -11.70 18.80
N ARG A 73 1.59 -10.96 19.22
CA ARG A 73 0.37 -10.67 18.45
C ARG A 73 0.79 -10.04 17.13
N VAL A 74 0.50 -10.72 16.02
CA VAL A 74 0.82 -10.17 14.72
C VAL A 74 -0.36 -9.35 14.24
N ALA A 75 -0.17 -8.04 14.19
CA ALA A 75 -1.09 -7.10 13.59
C ALA A 75 -0.75 -6.95 12.11
N TYR A 76 -1.78 -6.97 11.26
CA TYR A 76 -1.65 -6.89 9.82
C TYR A 76 -2.59 -5.83 9.27
N ASP A 77 -2.12 -5.01 8.32
CA ASP A 77 -2.99 -4.08 7.61
C ASP A 77 -3.85 -4.82 6.57
N ALA A 78 -5.17 -4.70 6.69
CA ALA A 78 -6.13 -5.26 5.74
C ALA A 78 -6.90 -4.15 5.01
N LEU A 79 -7.26 -4.42 3.75
CA LEU A 79 -8.04 -3.52 2.90
C LEU A 79 -9.14 -4.30 2.20
N TRP A 80 -10.39 -3.96 2.48
CA TRP A 80 -11.56 -4.52 1.81
C TRP A 80 -12.51 -3.40 1.37
N ASN A 81 -13.01 -3.44 0.13
CA ASN A 81 -13.92 -2.43 -0.44
C ASN A 81 -13.53 -0.95 -0.19
N GLY A 82 -12.22 -0.67 -0.13
CA GLY A 82 -11.70 0.68 0.10
C GLY A 82 -11.72 1.15 1.56
N ARG A 83 -12.05 0.27 2.52
CA ARG A 83 -11.91 0.51 3.97
C ARG A 83 -10.72 -0.27 4.52
N ARG A 84 -9.88 0.42 5.28
CA ARG A 84 -8.72 -0.15 5.98
C ARG A 84 -9.14 -0.60 7.37
N PHE A 85 -8.58 -1.70 7.83
CA PHE A 85 -8.73 -2.18 9.19
C PHE A 85 -7.49 -2.99 9.56
N THR A 86 -7.16 -3.03 10.85
CA THR A 86 -6.06 -3.84 11.37
C THR A 86 -6.59 -5.21 11.75
N LEU A 87 -6.01 -6.27 11.19
CA LEU A 87 -6.30 -7.64 11.55
C LEU A 87 -5.28 -8.12 12.58
N VAL A 88 -5.74 -8.53 13.76
CA VAL A 88 -4.88 -9.06 14.83
C VAL A 88 -5.08 -10.57 14.94
N ASP A 89 -4.04 -11.35 14.58
CA ASP A 89 -4.06 -12.79 14.81
C ASP A 89 -3.63 -13.10 16.25
N THR A 90 -4.56 -13.60 17.07
CA THR A 90 -4.25 -14.05 18.42
C THR A 90 -3.60 -15.45 18.34
N GLY A 91 -2.37 -15.54 17.83
CA GLY A 91 -1.62 -16.78 17.60
C GLY A 91 -1.69 -17.80 18.76
N GLY A 92 -1.57 -19.09 18.43
CA GLY A 92 -1.78 -20.21 19.37
C GLY A 92 -0.71 -20.28 20.47
N TRP A 93 -1.16 -20.33 21.73
CA TRP A 93 -0.29 -20.58 22.89
C TRP A 93 -0.11 -22.09 23.15
N ASP A 94 1.01 -22.41 23.80
CA ASP A 94 1.42 -23.77 24.17
C ASP A 94 0.39 -24.44 25.11
N PRO A 95 -0.24 -25.55 24.70
CA PRO A 95 -1.20 -26.31 25.52
C PRO A 95 -0.60 -26.89 26.81
N ALA A 96 0.73 -26.88 26.98
CA ALA A 96 1.41 -27.56 28.07
C ALA A 96 1.23 -26.91 29.45
N ALA A 97 0.75 -25.67 29.55
CA ALA A 97 0.70 -24.96 30.84
C ALA A 97 -0.69 -24.92 31.51
N ARG A 98 -1.78 -24.81 30.75
CA ARG A 98 -3.18 -24.77 31.23
C ARG A 98 -4.10 -25.25 30.11
N GLY A 99 -5.15 -26.02 30.41
CA GLY A 99 -5.99 -26.71 29.42
C GLY A 99 -6.46 -25.82 28.25
N LEU A 100 -6.51 -26.40 27.04
CA LEU A 100 -6.74 -25.73 25.75
C LEU A 100 -7.93 -24.74 25.75
N ALA A 101 -9.04 -25.09 26.43
CA ALA A 101 -10.22 -24.24 26.51
C ALA A 101 -9.99 -22.94 27.31
N ALA A 102 -9.17 -22.98 28.36
CA ALA A 102 -8.87 -21.80 29.18
C ALA A 102 -8.00 -20.80 28.41
N ALA A 103 -7.01 -21.29 27.66
CA ALA A 103 -6.14 -20.44 26.84
C ALA A 103 -6.92 -19.72 25.72
N VAL A 104 -7.84 -20.40 25.02
CA VAL A 104 -8.66 -19.75 23.98
C VAL A 104 -9.68 -18.79 24.59
N THR A 105 -10.17 -19.07 25.79
CA THR A 105 -11.06 -18.17 26.54
C THR A 105 -10.36 -16.86 26.91
N GLU A 106 -9.13 -16.91 27.41
CA GLU A 106 -8.33 -15.72 27.72
C GLU A 106 -8.07 -14.86 26.48
N GLN A 107 -7.83 -15.50 25.32
CA GLN A 107 -7.71 -14.80 24.04
C GLN A 107 -9.00 -14.07 23.65
N ALA A 108 -10.14 -14.71 23.85
CA ALA A 108 -11.44 -14.10 23.57
C ALA A 108 -11.70 -12.89 24.49
N GLU A 109 -11.44 -13.01 25.79
CA GLU A 109 -11.60 -11.90 26.75
C GLU A 109 -10.70 -10.72 26.42
N LEU A 110 -9.49 -10.99 25.98
CA LEU A 110 -8.55 -9.97 25.57
C LEU A 110 -8.96 -9.30 24.25
N ALA A 111 -9.39 -10.09 23.25
CA ALA A 111 -9.92 -9.57 22.00
C ALA A 111 -11.11 -8.64 22.22
N MET A 112 -12.00 -8.99 23.15
CA MET A 112 -13.13 -8.14 23.57
C MET A 112 -12.70 -6.78 24.13
N ARG A 113 -11.52 -6.69 24.77
CA ARG A 113 -11.03 -5.43 25.37
C ARG A 113 -10.29 -4.54 24.39
N THR A 114 -9.69 -5.11 23.35
CA THR A 114 -8.71 -4.40 22.50
C THR A 114 -9.10 -4.32 21.03
N ALA A 115 -10.23 -4.91 20.64
CA ALA A 115 -10.69 -4.91 19.25
C ALA A 115 -12.09 -4.31 19.14
N ASP A 116 -12.35 -3.68 17.99
CA ASP A 116 -13.65 -3.12 17.64
C ASP A 116 -14.62 -4.21 17.18
N ALA A 117 -14.12 -5.32 16.64
CA ALA A 117 -14.89 -6.52 16.35
C ALA A 117 -14.05 -7.78 16.54
N VAL A 118 -14.72 -8.91 16.84
CA VAL A 118 -14.09 -10.22 16.98
C VAL A 118 -14.61 -11.17 15.91
N LEU A 119 -13.71 -11.82 15.19
CA LEU A 119 -14.01 -12.93 14.28
C LEU A 119 -13.66 -14.26 14.95
N LEU A 120 -14.69 -14.98 15.41
CA LEU A 120 -14.52 -16.34 15.90
C LEU A 120 -14.46 -17.31 14.71
N VAL A 121 -13.34 -18.04 14.60
CA VAL A 121 -13.09 -19.02 13.54
C VAL A 121 -13.31 -20.42 14.09
N VAL A 122 -14.23 -21.16 13.46
CA VAL A 122 -14.59 -22.54 13.81
C VAL A 122 -14.44 -23.42 12.58
N ASP A 123 -14.04 -24.67 12.77
CA ASP A 123 -14.01 -25.67 11.71
C ASP A 123 -15.45 -26.12 11.37
N GLY A 124 -15.92 -25.79 10.17
CA GLY A 124 -17.29 -26.09 9.73
C GLY A 124 -17.57 -27.58 9.56
N VAL A 125 -16.55 -28.41 9.38
CA VAL A 125 -16.69 -29.87 9.22
C VAL A 125 -16.78 -30.56 10.59
N VAL A 126 -16.02 -30.05 11.57
CA VAL A 126 -16.02 -30.59 12.95
C VAL A 126 -17.24 -30.11 13.73
N GLY A 127 -17.70 -28.89 13.47
CA GLY A 127 -18.81 -28.27 14.19
C GLY A 127 -18.42 -27.72 15.57
N ALA A 128 -19.42 -27.40 16.38
CA ALA A 128 -19.22 -26.85 17.73
C ALA A 128 -18.72 -27.94 18.69
N THR A 129 -17.53 -27.76 19.26
CA THR A 129 -17.05 -28.59 20.38
C THR A 129 -17.13 -27.83 21.70
N GLY A 130 -16.92 -28.51 22.84
CA GLY A 130 -16.94 -27.86 24.16
C GLY A 130 -15.95 -26.70 24.30
N ALA A 131 -14.88 -26.67 23.50
CA ALA A 131 -13.97 -25.52 23.45
C ALA A 131 -14.60 -24.31 22.75
N GLU A 132 -15.24 -24.49 21.59
CA GLU A 132 -15.96 -23.42 20.90
C GLU A 132 -17.17 -22.93 21.70
N GLU A 133 -17.88 -23.82 22.40
CA GLU A 133 -18.97 -23.45 23.31
C GLU A 133 -18.50 -22.60 24.50
N ALA A 134 -17.34 -22.93 25.08
CA ALA A 134 -16.75 -22.16 26.17
C ALA A 134 -16.37 -20.74 25.72
N VAL A 135 -15.74 -20.63 24.55
CA VAL A 135 -15.36 -19.35 23.93
C VAL A 135 -16.60 -18.54 23.56
N ALA A 136 -17.60 -19.17 22.95
CA ALA A 136 -18.87 -18.52 22.61
C ALA A 136 -19.59 -17.98 23.85
N ARG A 137 -19.59 -18.72 24.97
CA ARG A 137 -20.16 -18.24 26.24
C ARG A 137 -19.50 -16.96 26.74
N VAL A 138 -18.19 -16.83 26.55
CA VAL A 138 -17.43 -15.63 26.92
C VAL A 138 -17.75 -14.48 25.98
N LEU A 139 -17.68 -14.71 24.67
CA LEU A 139 -17.93 -13.71 23.64
C LEU A 139 -19.36 -13.15 23.69
N ARG A 140 -20.37 -13.95 24.03
CA ARG A 140 -21.76 -13.50 24.22
C ARG A 140 -21.95 -12.47 25.34
N ARG A 141 -21.00 -12.37 26.28
CA ARG A 141 -21.04 -11.38 27.37
C ARG A 141 -20.43 -10.03 26.97
N SER A 142 -19.82 -9.94 25.78
CA SER A 142 -19.21 -8.70 25.30
C SER A 142 -20.23 -7.74 24.70
N SER A 143 -19.95 -6.44 24.80
CA SER A 143 -20.55 -5.41 23.95
C SER A 143 -19.86 -5.30 22.58
N THR A 144 -18.68 -5.89 22.42
CA THR A 144 -17.94 -5.93 21.14
C THR A 144 -18.70 -6.82 20.14
N PRO A 145 -18.97 -6.34 18.91
CA PRO A 145 -19.52 -7.17 17.83
C PRO A 145 -18.70 -8.44 17.58
N VAL A 146 -19.40 -9.57 17.43
CA VAL A 146 -18.78 -10.89 17.18
C VAL A 146 -19.37 -11.48 15.90
N LEU A 147 -18.51 -11.89 14.97
CA LEU A 147 -18.89 -12.68 13.81
C LEU A 147 -18.36 -14.11 13.92
N LEU A 148 -19.07 -15.04 13.30
CA LEU A 148 -18.73 -16.45 13.29
C LEU A 148 -18.35 -16.91 11.88
N ALA A 149 -17.09 -17.28 11.67
CA ALA A 149 -16.61 -17.87 10.41
C ALA A 149 -16.48 -19.39 10.54
N ALA A 150 -17.23 -20.12 9.71
CA ALA A 150 -17.15 -21.57 9.58
C ALA A 150 -16.20 -21.94 8.44
N THR A 151 -14.97 -22.34 8.75
CA THR A 151 -13.93 -22.64 7.76
C THR A 151 -14.02 -24.06 7.21
N LYS A 152 -13.20 -24.35 6.18
CA LYS A 152 -13.12 -25.66 5.50
C LYS A 152 -14.42 -26.07 4.80
N VAL A 153 -15.27 -25.10 4.47
CA VAL A 153 -16.49 -25.30 3.68
C VAL A 153 -16.14 -25.24 2.21
N ASP A 154 -15.73 -26.37 1.65
CA ASP A 154 -15.22 -26.46 0.28
C ASP A 154 -16.31 -26.77 -0.77
N ASP A 155 -17.46 -27.27 -0.34
CA ASP A 155 -18.60 -27.61 -1.20
C ASP A 155 -19.96 -27.19 -0.59
N GLN A 156 -21.03 -27.37 -1.38
CA GLN A 156 -22.39 -26.97 -0.99
C GLN A 156 -23.00 -27.87 0.10
N ARG A 157 -22.51 -29.10 0.27
CA ARG A 157 -22.98 -30.01 1.31
C ARG A 157 -22.44 -29.58 2.67
N ALA A 158 -21.14 -29.29 2.74
CA ALA A 158 -20.50 -28.72 3.92
C ALA A 158 -21.11 -27.37 4.32
N GLU A 159 -21.63 -26.60 3.36
CA GLU A 159 -22.33 -25.35 3.62
C GLU A 159 -23.61 -25.56 4.44
N ALA A 160 -24.39 -26.61 4.14
CA ALA A 160 -25.58 -26.97 4.89
C ALA A 160 -25.26 -27.44 6.32
N GLU A 161 -24.11 -28.09 6.52
CA GLU A 161 -23.66 -28.59 7.83
C GLU A 161 -23.31 -27.45 8.81
N THR A 162 -23.02 -26.24 8.30
CA THR A 162 -22.81 -25.06 9.14
C THR A 162 -24.06 -24.62 9.92
N ALA A 163 -25.25 -25.12 9.55
CA ALA A 163 -26.51 -24.90 10.28
C ALA A 163 -26.42 -25.25 11.77
N ALA A 164 -25.62 -26.25 12.13
CA ALA A 164 -25.44 -26.66 13.52
C ALA A 164 -24.75 -25.59 14.38
N LEU A 165 -23.97 -24.67 13.78
CA LEU A 165 -23.20 -23.66 14.48
C LEU A 165 -24.07 -22.50 15.04
N TRP A 166 -25.33 -22.38 14.62
CA TRP A 166 -26.29 -21.46 15.24
C TRP A 166 -26.47 -21.74 16.75
N SER A 167 -26.24 -22.99 17.18
CA SER A 167 -26.27 -23.38 18.60
C SER A 167 -25.25 -22.61 19.47
N LEU A 168 -24.19 -22.04 18.88
CA LEU A 168 -23.23 -21.19 19.57
C LEU A 168 -23.82 -19.83 19.97
N GLY A 169 -24.97 -19.43 19.42
CA GLY A 169 -25.68 -18.21 19.80
C GLY A 169 -24.91 -16.92 19.49
N LEU A 170 -24.09 -16.92 18.44
CA LEU A 170 -23.27 -15.78 17.99
C LEU A 170 -23.79 -15.17 16.67
N GLY A 171 -25.04 -15.42 16.32
CA GLY A 171 -25.63 -14.97 15.06
C GLY A 171 -25.38 -15.93 13.90
N GLN A 172 -25.49 -15.41 12.67
CA GLN A 172 -25.35 -16.19 11.44
C GLN A 172 -23.90 -16.69 11.25
N PRO A 173 -23.67 -18.00 11.12
CA PRO A 173 -22.39 -18.54 10.65
C PRO A 173 -22.15 -18.16 9.19
N HIS A 174 -20.94 -17.68 8.91
CA HIS A 174 -20.47 -17.36 7.58
C HIS A 174 -19.60 -18.52 7.06
N PRO A 175 -20.12 -19.36 6.13
CA PRO A 175 -19.36 -20.47 5.56
C PRO A 175 -18.25 -19.96 4.66
N VAL A 176 -17.02 -20.36 4.92
CA VAL A 176 -15.84 -19.94 4.16
C VAL A 176 -14.87 -21.08 3.86
N SER A 177 -14.21 -20.99 2.71
CA SER A 177 -13.02 -21.79 2.43
C SER A 177 -11.79 -20.89 2.43
N GLY A 178 -10.96 -21.02 3.47
CA GLY A 178 -9.65 -20.38 3.54
C GLY A 178 -8.68 -20.87 2.45
N LEU A 179 -8.91 -22.05 1.88
CA LEU A 179 -8.08 -22.64 0.82
C LEU A 179 -8.58 -22.32 -0.60
N HIS A 180 -9.89 -22.33 -0.85
CA HIS A 180 -10.48 -22.12 -2.20
C HIS A 180 -11.15 -20.76 -2.46
N GLY A 181 -11.60 -20.07 -1.43
CA GLY A 181 -11.92 -18.62 -1.48
C GLY A 181 -13.41 -18.36 -1.49
N ARG A 182 -14.17 -19.44 -1.34
CA ARG A 182 -15.61 -19.45 -1.17
C ARG A 182 -16.00 -18.66 0.07
N GLY A 183 -17.02 -17.82 -0.05
CA GLY A 183 -17.65 -17.09 1.05
C GLY A 183 -16.80 -16.00 1.73
N THR A 184 -15.51 -15.90 1.44
CA THR A 184 -14.64 -14.92 2.13
C THR A 184 -14.97 -13.47 1.78
N GLY A 185 -15.59 -13.22 0.61
CA GLY A 185 -16.03 -11.88 0.24
C GLY A 185 -17.23 -11.43 1.08
N ASP A 186 -18.28 -12.27 1.13
CA ASP A 186 -19.49 -12.00 1.92
C ASP A 186 -19.18 -11.90 3.42
N LEU A 187 -18.24 -12.70 3.93
CA LEU A 187 -17.72 -12.56 5.30
C LEU A 187 -17.08 -11.18 5.52
N LEU A 188 -16.22 -10.73 4.58
CA LEU A 188 -15.53 -9.44 4.72
C LEU A 188 -16.47 -8.25 4.58
N ASP A 189 -17.53 -8.37 3.76
CA ASP A 189 -18.61 -7.38 3.71
C ASP A 189 -19.31 -7.28 5.08
N ALA A 190 -19.70 -8.41 5.67
CA ALA A 190 -20.30 -8.45 7.01
C ALA A 190 -19.37 -7.91 8.11
N VAL A 191 -18.07 -8.16 8.01
CA VAL A 191 -17.06 -7.59 8.91
C VAL A 191 -17.04 -6.06 8.82
N LEU A 192 -17.06 -5.49 7.62
CA LEU A 192 -17.09 -4.03 7.46
C LEU A 192 -18.38 -3.42 7.99
N ASP A 193 -19.51 -4.10 7.87
CA ASP A 193 -20.80 -3.61 8.36
C ASP A 193 -20.82 -3.43 9.88
N VAL A 194 -20.03 -4.20 10.63
CA VAL A 194 -19.96 -4.09 12.10
C VAL A 194 -18.78 -3.26 12.62
N LEU A 195 -17.71 -3.13 11.83
CA LEU A 195 -16.56 -2.31 12.22
C LEU A 195 -16.92 -0.82 12.18
N PRO A 196 -16.44 -0.01 13.15
CA PRO A 196 -16.58 1.44 13.13
C PRO A 196 -16.24 2.03 11.77
N GLU A 197 -17.03 3.01 11.32
CA GLU A 197 -16.77 3.67 10.04
C GLU A 197 -15.40 4.34 10.07
N SER A 198 -14.44 3.76 9.37
CA SER A 198 -13.27 4.50 8.91
C SER A 198 -13.64 5.26 7.66
N PRO A 199 -13.01 6.42 7.42
CA PRO A 199 -13.06 7.04 6.11
C PRO A 199 -12.78 5.96 5.06
N ARG A 200 -13.70 5.79 4.10
CA ARG A 200 -13.34 5.14 2.83
C ARG A 200 -12.10 5.87 2.34
N ASP A 201 -11.14 5.19 1.71
CA ASP A 201 -10.00 5.82 1.01
C ASP A 201 -10.56 6.71 -0.13
N LEU A 202 -11.20 7.81 0.24
CA LEU A 202 -11.51 8.98 -0.54
C LEU A 202 -10.16 9.65 -0.74
N ALA A 203 -9.90 10.01 -1.98
CA ALA A 203 -8.62 10.54 -2.40
C ALA A 203 -8.13 11.69 -1.49
N ALA A 204 -6.82 11.68 -1.24
CA ALA A 204 -5.98 12.78 -0.79
C ALA A 204 -6.21 13.34 0.63
N GLY A 205 -5.16 13.22 1.46
CA GLY A 205 -4.80 14.29 2.41
C GLY A 205 -5.28 14.17 3.85
N ALA A 206 -4.94 13.09 4.57
CA ALA A 206 -4.84 13.13 6.04
C ALA A 206 -3.91 12.02 6.52
N GLY A 207 -2.61 12.31 6.50
CA GLY A 207 -1.55 11.45 6.99
C GLY A 207 -0.26 12.26 6.95
N GLY A 208 0.62 12.06 7.91
CA GLY A 208 1.83 12.88 8.08
C GLY A 208 2.74 12.98 6.85
N PRO A 209 3.91 13.63 6.98
CA PRO A 209 4.83 13.92 5.87
C PRO A 209 5.04 12.75 4.90
N ARG A 210 4.97 13.04 3.59
CA ARG A 210 5.08 12.02 2.53
C ARG A 210 6.40 11.27 2.65
N ARG A 211 6.34 9.95 2.46
CA ARG A 211 7.49 9.06 2.71
C ARG A 211 8.34 8.87 1.46
N VAL A 212 9.62 9.18 1.58
CA VAL A 212 10.60 9.16 0.50
C VAL A 212 11.71 8.16 0.80
N ALA A 213 11.95 7.20 -0.08
CA ALA A 213 13.12 6.34 -0.01
C ALA A 213 14.25 6.91 -0.88
N LEU A 214 15.47 6.95 -0.35
CA LEU A 214 16.65 7.32 -1.11
C LEU A 214 17.48 6.08 -1.46
N VAL A 215 17.46 5.67 -2.72
CA VAL A 215 18.04 4.41 -3.19
C VAL A 215 19.01 4.61 -4.34
N GLY A 216 19.82 3.60 -4.63
CA GLY A 216 20.88 3.66 -5.64
C GLY A 216 22.11 2.90 -5.19
N LYS A 217 23.08 2.76 -6.09
CA LYS A 217 24.32 2.00 -5.85
C LYS A 217 25.18 2.57 -4.72
N PRO A 218 26.12 1.79 -4.16
CA PRO A 218 27.17 2.34 -3.30
C PRO A 218 27.84 3.56 -3.94
N ASN A 219 28.23 4.55 -3.13
CA ASN A 219 29.04 5.71 -3.54
C ASN A 219 28.44 6.69 -4.59
N VAL A 220 27.19 6.52 -5.02
CA VAL A 220 26.49 7.47 -5.92
C VAL A 220 26.10 8.79 -5.25
N GLY A 221 26.43 9.00 -3.98
CA GLY A 221 26.17 10.24 -3.24
C GLY A 221 24.84 10.31 -2.48
N LYS A 222 24.23 9.17 -2.11
CA LYS A 222 23.00 9.13 -1.27
C LYS A 222 23.17 9.87 0.06
N SER A 223 24.20 9.52 0.84
CA SER A 223 24.44 10.15 2.13
C SER A 223 24.77 11.63 2.00
N SER A 224 25.53 12.01 0.97
CA SER A 224 25.81 13.42 0.64
C SER A 224 24.53 14.19 0.33
N LEU A 225 23.61 13.61 -0.45
CA LEU A 225 22.35 14.26 -0.79
C LEU A 225 21.45 14.42 0.44
N LEU A 226 21.33 13.37 1.25
CA LEU A 226 20.56 13.44 2.50
C LEU A 226 21.13 14.50 3.44
N ASN A 227 22.45 14.53 3.63
CA ASN A 227 23.10 15.54 4.48
C ASN A 227 22.89 16.95 3.94
N LYS A 228 22.92 17.13 2.62
CA LYS A 228 22.67 18.43 1.99
C LYS A 228 21.23 18.89 2.19
N LEU A 229 20.27 17.98 2.03
CA LEU A 229 18.85 18.22 2.30
C LEU A 229 18.59 18.57 3.77
N VAL A 230 19.21 17.85 4.71
CA VAL A 230 19.10 18.13 6.16
C VAL A 230 19.82 19.42 6.55
N GLY A 231 20.95 19.73 5.91
CA GLY A 231 21.81 20.87 6.27
C GLY A 231 21.34 22.22 5.72
N GLU A 232 20.58 22.26 4.62
CA GLU A 232 20.07 23.51 4.04
C GLU A 232 18.77 24.01 4.68
N GLN A 233 17.99 23.16 5.35
CA GLN A 233 16.70 23.54 5.96
C GLN A 233 16.60 23.02 7.41
N ARG A 234 17.02 23.87 8.38
CA ARG A 234 16.80 23.63 9.82
C ARG A 234 15.32 23.89 10.18
N SER A 235 14.49 22.86 10.24
CA SER A 235 13.31 22.67 11.13
C SER A 235 12.65 21.35 10.67
N VAL A 236 12.28 20.33 11.44
CA VAL A 236 12.06 20.06 12.85
C VAL A 236 12.58 18.63 13.07
N VAL A 237 13.58 18.43 13.93
CA VAL A 237 14.02 17.08 14.35
C VAL A 237 13.41 16.82 15.72
N HIS A 238 12.26 16.16 15.77
CA HIS A 238 11.85 15.48 17.00
C HIS A 238 12.44 14.07 16.99
N GLU A 239 13.56 13.90 17.69
CA GLU A 239 13.96 12.58 18.19
C GLU A 239 12.97 12.23 19.30
N VAL A 240 11.84 11.60 18.97
CA VAL A 240 11.00 10.99 20.00
C VAL A 240 11.71 9.71 20.45
N GLY A 241 12.49 9.86 21.52
CA GLY A 241 13.12 8.75 22.21
C GLY A 241 12.07 7.84 22.83
N GLY A 242 12.09 6.57 22.44
CA GLY A 242 11.43 5.48 23.16
C GLY A 242 10.13 5.00 22.54
N THR A 243 10.22 4.00 21.66
CA THR A 243 9.74 2.61 21.90
C THR A 243 10.12 1.72 20.70
N THR A 244 10.77 0.59 21.00
CA THR A 244 10.96 -0.62 20.18
C THR A 244 11.14 -0.53 18.65
N VAL A 245 12.42 -0.54 18.24
CA VAL A 245 12.96 -1.11 16.97
C VAL A 245 12.38 -0.60 15.64
N ASP A 246 12.05 0.68 15.51
CA ASP A 246 11.84 1.30 14.19
C ASP A 246 13.11 2.03 13.69
N PRO A 247 13.48 1.91 12.41
CA PRO A 247 14.63 2.61 11.85
C PRO A 247 14.44 4.14 11.96
N VAL A 248 15.54 4.83 12.27
CA VAL A 248 15.58 6.29 12.44
C VAL A 248 15.27 6.97 11.09
N ASP A 249 14.03 7.42 10.92
CA ASP A 249 13.58 8.23 9.77
C ASP A 249 14.04 9.69 9.94
N SER A 250 14.37 10.37 8.85
CA SER A 250 14.74 11.81 8.91
C SER A 250 13.62 12.67 8.34
N MET A 251 13.22 13.70 9.08
CA MET A 251 12.30 14.73 8.60
C MET A 251 13.12 15.81 7.88
N VAL A 252 12.69 16.18 6.68
CA VAL A 252 13.36 17.16 5.82
C VAL A 252 12.33 18.13 5.29
N GLU A 253 12.48 19.41 5.58
CA GLU A 253 11.76 20.46 4.89
C GLU A 253 12.39 20.67 3.50
N LEU A 254 11.56 20.68 2.46
CA LEU A 254 11.99 20.93 1.08
C LEU A 254 10.86 21.62 0.33
N ASP A 255 11.14 22.81 -0.21
CA ASP A 255 10.17 23.63 -0.97
C ASP A 255 8.91 23.96 -0.13
N GLY A 256 9.11 24.27 1.16
CA GLY A 256 8.05 24.62 2.11
C GLY A 256 7.16 23.45 2.57
N GLN A 257 7.53 22.21 2.23
CA GLN A 257 6.83 21.00 2.64
C GLN A 257 7.75 20.08 3.43
N VAL A 258 7.24 19.49 4.50
CA VAL A 258 7.97 18.46 5.26
C VAL A 258 7.83 17.10 4.58
N TRP A 259 8.95 16.40 4.43
CA TRP A 259 9.08 15.07 3.85
C TRP A 259 9.72 14.13 4.88
N ARG A 260 9.24 12.88 4.95
CA ARG A 260 9.85 11.83 5.79
C ARG A 260 10.73 10.95 4.93
N PHE A 261 12.04 11.03 5.10
CA PHE A 261 12.98 10.11 4.46
C PHE A 261 13.06 8.83 5.29
N VAL A 262 12.73 7.70 4.69
CA VAL A 262 12.65 6.40 5.38
C VAL A 262 14.00 5.68 5.39
N ASP A 263 14.28 4.92 6.46
CA ASP A 263 15.48 4.09 6.65
C ASP A 263 16.81 4.87 6.47
N THR A 264 16.89 6.05 7.11
CA THR A 264 18.10 6.91 6.99
C THR A 264 19.27 6.45 7.86
N ALA A 265 19.04 5.56 8.83
CA ALA A 265 20.07 4.99 9.68
C ALA A 265 21.18 4.27 8.88
N GLY A 266 20.82 3.60 7.78
CA GLY A 266 21.79 2.95 6.88
C GLY A 266 22.62 3.93 6.04
N LEU A 267 22.09 5.13 5.77
CA LEU A 267 22.77 6.21 5.05
C LEU A 267 23.76 6.97 5.96
N ARG A 268 23.42 7.14 7.25
CA ARG A 268 24.28 7.81 8.25
C ARG A 268 25.41 6.91 8.77
N LYS A 269 25.16 5.61 9.00
CA LYS A 269 26.22 4.67 9.47
C LYS A 269 27.33 4.41 8.46
N ARG A 270 27.11 4.65 7.15
CA ARG A 270 28.10 4.46 6.09
C ARG A 270 29.24 5.48 6.07
N VAL A 271 29.19 6.53 6.90
CA VAL A 271 30.32 7.46 7.04
C VAL A 271 31.51 6.81 7.75
N ASN A 272 31.29 5.76 8.57
CA ASN A 272 32.33 5.25 9.47
C ASN A 272 32.82 3.81 9.25
N PHE A 273 32.29 3.03 8.29
CA PHE A 273 32.81 1.67 8.04
C PHE A 273 32.81 1.29 6.56
N ALA A 274 34.02 1.11 6.02
CA ALA A 274 34.28 0.44 4.75
C ALA A 274 34.55 -1.05 5.01
N GLY A 275 33.78 -1.92 4.37
CA GLY A 275 34.07 -3.36 4.26
C GLY A 275 32.92 -4.29 4.67
N GLY A 276 32.44 -5.10 3.72
CA GLY A 276 31.83 -6.41 4.03
C GLY A 276 30.30 -6.54 4.11
N ALA A 277 29.49 -5.64 3.55
CA ALA A 277 28.02 -5.66 3.75
C ALA A 277 27.17 -5.48 2.47
N GLU A 278 27.50 -6.15 1.37
CA GLU A 278 26.68 -6.05 0.14
C GLU A 278 25.31 -6.75 0.25
N TYR A 279 25.25 -7.93 0.88
CA TYR A 279 24.00 -8.69 1.05
C TYR A 279 23.00 -7.98 1.99
N TYR A 280 23.49 -7.37 3.08
CA TYR A 280 22.65 -6.61 4.00
C TYR A 280 22.20 -5.25 3.43
N ALA A 281 22.95 -4.70 2.46
CA ALA A 281 22.57 -3.47 1.78
C ALA A 281 21.38 -3.68 0.83
N SER A 282 21.25 -4.85 0.17
CA SER A 282 20.15 -5.13 -0.76
C SER A 282 18.82 -5.39 -0.04
N LEU A 283 18.82 -6.14 1.08
CA LEU A 283 17.62 -6.39 1.89
C LEU A 283 17.06 -5.11 2.55
N ARG A 284 17.94 -4.21 3.01
CA ARG A 284 17.53 -2.90 3.55
C ARG A 284 16.98 -1.96 2.48
N THR A 285 17.58 -1.95 1.28
CA THR A 285 17.08 -1.16 0.15
C THR A 285 15.63 -1.53 -0.20
N ARG A 286 15.27 -2.82 -0.12
CA ARG A 286 13.91 -3.28 -0.37
C ARG A 286 12.93 -2.79 0.69
N SER A 287 13.27 -2.94 1.97
CA SER A 287 12.42 -2.51 3.09
C SER A 287 12.15 -1.00 3.05
N ALA A 288 13.17 -0.20 2.74
CA ALA A 288 13.04 1.25 2.57
C ALA A 288 12.08 1.61 1.42
N VAL A 289 12.18 0.93 0.27
CA VAL A 289 11.27 1.14 -0.87
C VAL A 289 9.85 0.73 -0.51
N GLU A 290 9.66 -0.36 0.23
CA GLU A 290 8.33 -0.82 0.66
C GLU A 290 7.68 0.12 1.69
N ALA A 291 8.46 0.76 2.56
CA ALA A 291 7.97 1.76 3.50
C ALA A 291 7.64 3.12 2.85
N ALA A 292 8.28 3.44 1.71
CA ALA A 292 8.11 4.71 1.02
C ALA A 292 6.89 4.76 0.10
N GLU A 293 6.43 5.97 -0.23
CA GLU A 293 5.45 6.22 -1.28
C GLU A 293 6.13 6.53 -2.61
N VAL A 294 7.25 7.25 -2.54
CA VAL A 294 8.10 7.61 -3.68
C VAL A 294 9.54 7.24 -3.40
N ALA A 295 10.21 6.65 -4.38
CA ALA A 295 11.64 6.38 -4.33
C ALA A 295 12.40 7.35 -5.24
N VAL A 296 13.45 7.95 -4.70
CA VAL A 296 14.45 8.71 -5.45
C VAL A 296 15.62 7.79 -5.73
N VAL A 297 15.77 7.37 -6.98
CA VAL A 297 16.90 6.54 -7.43
C VAL A 297 18.03 7.47 -7.87
N LEU A 298 19.15 7.42 -7.16
CA LEU A 298 20.37 8.14 -7.52
C LEU A 298 21.21 7.32 -8.47
N ILE A 299 21.58 7.95 -9.58
CA ILE A 299 22.53 7.43 -10.55
C ILE A 299 23.68 8.43 -10.64
N ASP A 300 24.91 7.94 -10.66
CA ASP A 300 26.08 8.77 -10.94
C ASP A 300 26.08 9.18 -12.42
N ALA A 301 25.98 10.47 -12.71
CA ALA A 301 25.96 10.97 -14.08
C ALA A 301 27.35 10.95 -14.75
N GLY A 302 28.42 10.90 -13.96
CA GLY A 302 29.80 10.82 -14.45
C GLY A 302 30.20 9.43 -14.96
N GLU A 303 29.45 8.40 -14.58
CA GLU A 303 29.72 7.01 -14.97
C GLU A 303 28.65 6.47 -15.93
N PRO A 304 28.94 5.43 -16.74
CA PRO A 304 27.94 4.76 -17.55
C PRO A 304 26.82 4.14 -16.72
N ILE A 305 25.58 4.25 -17.19
CA ILE A 305 24.44 3.57 -16.54
C ILE A 305 24.68 2.07 -16.58
N SER A 306 24.62 1.44 -15.42
CA SER A 306 25.01 0.04 -15.29
C SER A 306 23.82 -0.86 -14.93
N GLU A 307 24.01 -2.18 -14.99
CA GLU A 307 22.93 -3.13 -14.73
C GLU A 307 22.31 -3.00 -13.33
N GLN A 308 23.13 -2.71 -12.31
CA GLN A 308 22.62 -2.59 -10.95
C GLN A 308 21.76 -1.31 -10.78
N ASP A 309 21.98 -0.24 -11.55
CA ASP A 309 21.06 0.91 -11.58
C ASP A 309 19.69 0.48 -12.13
N GLN A 310 19.70 -0.27 -13.24
CA GLN A 310 18.49 -0.80 -13.87
C GLN A 310 17.74 -1.78 -12.94
N ARG A 311 18.47 -2.60 -12.17
CA ARG A 311 17.87 -3.51 -11.18
C ARG A 311 17.19 -2.74 -10.04
N VAL A 312 17.81 -1.69 -9.52
CA VAL A 312 17.19 -0.83 -8.48
C VAL A 312 15.92 -0.17 -9.01
N ILE A 313 15.97 0.41 -10.22
CA ILE A 313 14.79 0.99 -10.88
C ILE A 313 13.68 -0.05 -11.02
N THR A 314 14.01 -1.25 -11.51
CA THR A 314 13.05 -2.34 -11.69
C THR A 314 12.37 -2.72 -10.37
N SER A 315 13.16 -2.84 -9.29
CA SER A 315 12.63 -3.16 -7.95
C SER A 315 11.64 -2.11 -7.44
N VAL A 316 11.90 -0.81 -7.67
CA VAL A 316 10.96 0.27 -7.31
C VAL A 316 9.63 0.14 -8.06
N ILE A 317 9.68 -0.13 -9.37
CA ILE A 317 8.49 -0.31 -10.21
C ILE A 317 7.68 -1.54 -9.77
N GLU A 318 8.37 -2.65 -9.51
CA GLU A 318 7.76 -3.89 -9.04
C GLU A 318 7.08 -3.69 -7.67
N SER A 319 7.70 -2.90 -6.79
CA SER A 319 7.11 -2.48 -5.51
C SER A 319 5.90 -1.54 -5.68
N GLY A 320 5.70 -0.99 -6.88
CA GLY A 320 4.56 -0.14 -7.21
C GLY A 320 4.65 1.26 -6.62
N ARG A 321 5.86 1.73 -6.32
CA ARG A 321 6.10 3.07 -5.76
C ARG A 321 6.31 4.09 -6.87
N ALA A 322 6.01 5.35 -6.57
CA ALA A 322 6.39 6.44 -7.45
C ALA A 322 7.91 6.50 -7.60
N LEU A 323 8.39 6.97 -8.75
CA LEU A 323 9.81 6.93 -9.13
C LEU A 323 10.26 8.30 -9.64
N VAL A 324 11.29 8.82 -8.98
CA VAL A 324 12.09 9.97 -9.44
C VAL A 324 13.53 9.50 -9.61
N ILE A 325 14.15 9.83 -10.74
CA ILE A 325 15.55 9.53 -11.04
C ILE A 325 16.36 10.81 -10.86
N ALA A 326 17.31 10.78 -9.93
CA ALA A 326 18.24 11.88 -9.69
C ALA A 326 19.60 11.54 -10.30
N LEU A 327 19.96 12.22 -11.38
CA LEU A 327 21.28 12.14 -12.00
C LEU A 327 22.24 13.01 -11.19
N ASN A 328 22.96 12.38 -10.26
CA ASN A 328 23.82 13.04 -9.29
C ASN A 328 25.25 13.24 -9.84
N LYS A 329 26.05 14.06 -9.14
CA LYS A 329 27.39 14.48 -9.56
C LYS A 329 27.40 15.22 -10.89
N TRP A 330 26.34 15.98 -11.16
CA TRP A 330 26.21 16.75 -12.40
C TRP A 330 27.31 17.82 -12.56
N ASP A 331 27.99 18.18 -11.48
CA ASP A 331 29.19 19.03 -11.50
C ASP A 331 30.39 18.40 -12.22
N LEU A 332 30.41 17.08 -12.40
CA LEU A 332 31.47 16.33 -13.09
C LEU A 332 31.14 16.04 -14.57
N VAL A 333 29.98 16.45 -15.05
CA VAL A 333 29.50 16.11 -16.41
C VAL A 333 29.90 17.21 -17.38
N ASP A 334 30.80 16.88 -18.31
CA ASP A 334 31.16 17.71 -19.46
C ASP A 334 30.22 17.49 -20.66
N GLU A 335 30.47 18.19 -21.78
CA GLU A 335 29.60 18.12 -22.96
C GLU A 335 29.64 16.76 -23.67
N GLU A 336 30.79 16.10 -23.68
CA GLU A 336 30.94 14.75 -24.26
C GLU A 336 30.16 13.73 -23.43
N ARG A 337 30.37 13.72 -22.10
CA ARG A 337 29.64 12.84 -21.18
C ARG A 337 28.14 13.10 -21.23
N ARG A 338 27.70 14.36 -21.40
CA ARG A 338 26.29 14.71 -21.55
C ARG A 338 25.66 14.06 -22.79
N HIS A 339 26.38 14.05 -23.91
CA HIS A 339 25.92 13.42 -25.14
C HIS A 339 25.81 11.90 -24.98
N ASP A 340 26.80 11.27 -24.36
CA ASP A 340 26.80 9.83 -24.12
C ASP A 340 25.70 9.41 -23.14
N LEU A 341 25.55 10.13 -22.02
CA LEU A 341 24.51 9.88 -21.04
C LEU A 341 23.11 9.99 -21.66
N LYS A 342 22.88 10.93 -22.59
CA LYS A 342 21.61 11.03 -23.31
C LYS A 342 21.30 9.73 -24.08
N ARG A 343 22.30 9.18 -24.80
CA ARG A 343 22.15 7.92 -25.55
C ARG A 343 21.94 6.72 -24.63
N GLU A 344 22.64 6.68 -23.50
CA GLU A 344 22.46 5.66 -22.46
C GLU A 344 21.05 5.71 -21.88
N LEU A 345 20.52 6.89 -21.54
CA LEU A 345 19.16 7.05 -21.02
C LEU A 345 18.10 6.56 -22.01
N GLU A 346 18.28 6.84 -23.31
CA GLU A 346 17.39 6.37 -24.37
C GLU A 346 17.45 4.84 -24.57
N ARG A 347 18.64 4.25 -24.43
CA ARG A 347 18.86 2.81 -24.61
C ARG A 347 18.43 1.99 -23.39
N ASP A 348 18.91 2.39 -22.21
CA ASP A 348 18.91 1.58 -20.99
C ASP A 348 17.67 1.87 -20.13
N LEU A 349 17.13 3.11 -20.17
CA LEU A 349 15.92 3.49 -19.43
C LEU A 349 14.66 3.58 -20.30
N LYS A 350 14.68 2.96 -21.49
CA LYS A 350 13.54 2.92 -22.43
C LYS A 350 12.23 2.37 -21.87
N ARG A 351 12.30 1.58 -20.78
CA ARG A 351 11.12 1.00 -20.09
C ARG A 351 10.46 1.96 -19.11
N VAL A 352 11.15 3.04 -18.74
CA VAL A 352 10.68 4.07 -17.80
C VAL A 352 10.78 5.50 -18.38
N PRO A 353 10.27 5.76 -19.59
CA PRO A 353 10.26 7.11 -20.14
C PRO A 353 9.36 8.05 -19.34
N TRP A 354 8.42 7.49 -18.56
CA TRP A 354 7.49 8.20 -17.70
C TRP A 354 8.10 8.62 -16.36
N ALA A 355 9.27 8.12 -15.96
CA ALA A 355 9.88 8.48 -14.70
C ALA A 355 10.35 9.94 -14.72
N GLU A 356 10.07 10.69 -13.66
CA GLU A 356 10.56 12.06 -13.51
C GLU A 356 12.08 12.06 -13.33
N ARG A 357 12.77 13.03 -13.94
CA ARG A 357 14.23 13.12 -13.93
C ARG A 357 14.67 14.49 -13.46
N VAL A 358 15.74 14.52 -12.67
CA VAL A 358 16.38 15.76 -12.22
C VAL A 358 17.89 15.58 -12.18
N ASN A 359 18.60 16.59 -12.65
CA ASN A 359 20.06 16.63 -12.62
C ASN A 359 20.47 17.42 -11.38
N VAL A 360 21.26 16.80 -10.50
CA VAL A 360 21.63 17.37 -9.21
C VAL A 360 23.12 17.21 -8.94
N SER A 361 23.64 18.02 -8.04
CA SER A 361 24.94 17.78 -7.42
C SER A 361 24.76 17.84 -5.90
N ALA A 362 24.79 16.68 -5.26
CA ALA A 362 24.72 16.57 -3.82
C ALA A 362 25.89 17.28 -3.11
N LEU A 363 27.06 17.36 -3.78
CA LEU A 363 28.26 18.02 -3.26
C LEU A 363 28.08 19.54 -3.21
N THR A 364 27.65 20.13 -4.33
CA THR A 364 27.52 21.60 -4.44
C THR A 364 26.16 22.12 -3.96
N GLY A 365 25.14 21.27 -3.90
CA GLY A 365 23.74 21.67 -3.69
C GLY A 365 22.99 22.04 -4.97
N ARG A 366 23.67 22.03 -6.13
CA ARG A 366 23.05 22.44 -7.40
C ARG A 366 21.77 21.65 -7.66
N ALA A 367 20.69 22.41 -7.85
CA ALA A 367 19.36 21.91 -8.24
C ALA A 367 18.73 20.87 -7.29
N VAL A 368 19.24 20.71 -6.06
CA VAL A 368 18.65 19.80 -5.06
C VAL A 368 17.20 20.19 -4.74
N ALA A 369 16.91 21.50 -4.63
CA ALA A 369 15.54 22.00 -4.43
C ALA A 369 14.55 21.58 -5.54
N LYS A 370 15.03 21.30 -6.76
CA LYS A 370 14.17 20.83 -7.87
C LYS A 370 13.67 19.40 -7.68
N LEU A 371 14.13 18.68 -6.65
CA LEU A 371 13.57 17.37 -6.29
C LEU A 371 12.11 17.49 -5.81
N ALA A 372 11.77 18.48 -4.99
CA ALA A 372 10.42 18.63 -4.45
C ALA A 372 9.31 18.69 -5.51
N PRO A 373 9.37 19.55 -6.54
CA PRO A 373 8.32 19.57 -7.56
C PRO A 373 8.23 18.23 -8.30
N LYS A 374 9.35 17.53 -8.50
CA LYS A 374 9.38 16.20 -9.15
C LYS A 374 8.73 15.13 -8.28
N LEU A 375 8.98 15.16 -6.97
CA LEU A 375 8.33 14.29 -5.99
C LEU A 375 6.82 14.54 -5.95
N ARG A 376 6.38 15.81 -5.92
CA ARG A 376 4.97 16.18 -5.94
C ARG A 376 4.27 15.66 -7.19
N THR A 377 4.81 15.95 -8.38
CA THR A 377 4.26 15.43 -9.66
C THR A 377 4.14 13.90 -9.68
N ALA A 378 5.16 13.20 -9.18
CA ALA A 378 5.18 11.75 -9.14
C ALA A 378 4.10 11.19 -8.19
N LEU A 379 3.95 11.80 -7.00
CA LEU A 379 2.97 11.40 -5.99
C LEU A 379 1.55 11.77 -6.39
N GLU A 380 1.31 12.93 -6.99
CA GLU A 380 0.01 13.33 -7.54
C GLU A 380 -0.45 12.31 -8.60
N SER A 381 0.46 11.90 -9.49
CA SER A 381 0.19 10.86 -10.49
C SER A 381 -0.06 9.50 -9.85
N TRP A 382 0.66 9.18 -8.77
CA TRP A 382 0.50 7.96 -7.98
C TRP A 382 -0.73 7.98 -7.07
N ASP A 383 -1.34 9.12 -6.81
CA ASP A 383 -2.58 9.26 -6.08
C ASP A 383 -3.79 9.33 -7.02
N ARG A 384 -3.55 9.59 -8.30
CA ARG A 384 -4.58 9.92 -9.28
C ARG A 384 -5.60 8.79 -9.51
N ARG A 385 -6.88 9.17 -9.43
CA ARG A 385 -8.03 8.33 -9.80
C ARG A 385 -8.65 8.82 -11.11
N ILE A 386 -8.86 7.92 -12.05
CA ILE A 386 -9.65 8.14 -13.26
C ILE A 386 -11.07 7.63 -12.96
N PRO A 387 -12.12 8.47 -13.12
CA PRO A 387 -13.50 8.02 -13.02
C PRO A 387 -13.81 6.86 -13.97
N THR A 388 -14.55 5.85 -13.48
CA THR A 388 -14.87 4.64 -14.26
C THR A 388 -15.57 4.95 -15.58
N GLY A 389 -16.48 5.94 -15.62
CA GLY A 389 -17.14 6.37 -16.85
C GLY A 389 -16.16 6.91 -17.89
N GLN A 390 -15.29 7.84 -17.48
CA GLN A 390 -14.25 8.41 -18.34
C GLN A 390 -13.28 7.33 -18.87
N LEU A 391 -12.88 6.39 -18.00
CA LEU A 391 -12.01 5.27 -18.38
C LEU A 391 -12.65 4.36 -19.42
N ASN A 392 -13.94 4.02 -19.28
CA ASN A 392 -14.63 3.14 -20.23
C ASN A 392 -14.93 3.84 -21.56
N ALA A 393 -15.24 5.13 -21.55
CA ALA A 393 -15.40 5.92 -22.77
C ALA A 393 -14.10 5.93 -23.59
N TRP A 394 -12.98 6.29 -22.95
CA TRP A 394 -11.65 6.25 -23.56
C TRP A 394 -11.28 4.85 -24.08
N LEU A 395 -11.52 3.81 -23.28
CA LEU A 395 -11.17 2.45 -23.65
C LEU A 395 -11.93 1.98 -24.88
N SER A 396 -13.22 2.35 -24.98
CA SER A 396 -14.06 2.02 -26.13
C SER A 396 -13.54 2.65 -27.41
N GLU A 397 -13.13 3.93 -27.36
CA GLU A 397 -12.51 4.64 -28.48
C GLU A 397 -11.20 3.99 -28.93
N VAL A 398 -10.30 3.70 -27.98
CA VAL A 398 -8.99 3.08 -28.26
C VAL A 398 -9.16 1.68 -28.87
N ILE A 399 -10.10 0.88 -28.38
CA ILE A 399 -10.38 -0.46 -28.91
C ILE A 399 -11.02 -0.38 -30.30
N ALA A 400 -11.92 0.57 -30.55
CA ALA A 400 -12.51 0.76 -31.87
C ALA A 400 -11.44 1.11 -32.91
N ALA A 401 -10.49 2.00 -32.56
CA ALA A 401 -9.39 2.37 -33.44
C ALA A 401 -8.38 1.22 -33.66
N LYS A 402 -8.10 0.42 -32.62
CA LYS A 402 -7.19 -0.73 -32.71
C LYS A 402 -7.71 -1.92 -31.89
N PRO A 403 -8.48 -2.82 -32.52
CA PRO A 403 -9.04 -3.98 -31.83
C PRO A 403 -7.96 -4.97 -31.33
N PRO A 404 -8.24 -5.78 -30.28
CA PRO A 404 -7.35 -6.86 -29.85
C PRO A 404 -7.10 -7.88 -30.98
N PRO A 405 -5.89 -8.42 -31.12
CA PRO A 405 -5.60 -9.43 -32.15
C PRO A 405 -6.41 -10.72 -31.90
N VAL A 406 -6.78 -11.41 -32.99
CA VAL A 406 -7.47 -12.70 -32.92
C VAL A 406 -6.44 -13.83 -32.77
N ARG A 407 -6.55 -14.64 -31.71
CA ARG A 407 -5.82 -15.92 -31.57
C ARG A 407 -6.76 -17.00 -31.06
N GLY A 408 -6.63 -18.22 -31.60
CA GLY A 408 -7.49 -19.36 -31.21
C GLY A 408 -8.92 -19.26 -31.72
N GLY A 409 -9.16 -18.56 -32.84
CA GLY A 409 -10.44 -18.53 -33.56
C GLY A 409 -11.49 -17.54 -33.03
N LYS A 410 -11.34 -16.97 -31.82
CA LYS A 410 -12.26 -15.93 -31.31
C LYS A 410 -11.49 -14.73 -30.78
N GLN A 411 -11.92 -13.53 -31.20
CA GLN A 411 -11.36 -12.28 -30.71
C GLN A 411 -11.75 -12.07 -29.22
N PRO A 412 -10.79 -11.79 -28.33
CA PRO A 412 -11.11 -11.41 -26.96
C PRO A 412 -11.77 -10.03 -26.97
N LYS A 413 -12.94 -9.91 -26.33
CA LYS A 413 -13.63 -8.63 -26.12
C LYS A 413 -13.29 -8.10 -24.75
N VAL A 414 -12.98 -6.81 -24.66
CA VAL A 414 -12.93 -6.10 -23.38
C VAL A 414 -14.32 -5.61 -23.08
N LEU A 415 -14.88 -6.05 -21.96
CA LEU A 415 -16.25 -5.76 -21.56
C LEU A 415 -16.35 -4.40 -20.89
N PHE A 416 -15.47 -4.17 -19.92
CA PHE A 416 -15.33 -2.91 -19.19
C PHE A 416 -13.99 -2.88 -18.47
N ALA A 417 -13.61 -1.71 -17.98
CA ALA A 417 -12.45 -1.50 -17.12
C ALA A 417 -12.83 -0.72 -15.87
N THR A 418 -12.06 -0.92 -14.81
CA THR A 418 -12.13 -0.10 -13.59
C THR A 418 -10.72 0.15 -13.07
N GLN A 419 -10.52 1.28 -12.40
CA GLN A 419 -9.32 1.49 -11.61
C GLN A 419 -9.56 0.91 -10.21
N ALA A 420 -8.96 -0.24 -9.91
CA ALA A 420 -9.10 -0.95 -8.65
C ALA A 420 -8.22 -0.39 -7.51
N GLY A 421 -7.22 0.42 -7.86
CA GLY A 421 -6.38 1.12 -6.89
C GLY A 421 -5.72 2.35 -7.51
N SER A 422 -5.46 3.37 -6.69
CA SER A 422 -4.71 4.55 -7.07
C SER A 422 -3.22 4.42 -6.78
N ARG A 423 -2.82 3.63 -5.78
CA ARG A 423 -1.47 3.60 -5.22
C ARG A 423 -0.77 2.23 -5.41
N PRO A 424 -0.15 1.92 -6.56
CA PRO A 424 -0.14 2.72 -7.79
C PRO A 424 -1.42 2.54 -8.64
N PRO A 425 -1.62 3.37 -9.69
CA PRO A 425 -2.78 3.29 -10.56
C PRO A 425 -2.89 1.90 -11.17
N THR A 426 -3.91 1.15 -10.75
CA THR A 426 -4.12 -0.25 -11.11
C THR A 426 -5.43 -0.37 -11.87
N ILE A 427 -5.33 -0.51 -13.18
CA ILE A 427 -6.45 -0.71 -14.09
C ILE A 427 -6.71 -2.21 -14.24
N VAL A 428 -7.94 -2.63 -14.00
CA VAL A 428 -8.39 -4.01 -14.20
C VAL A 428 -9.32 -4.05 -15.41
N LEU A 429 -8.93 -4.79 -16.44
CA LEU A 429 -9.70 -5.04 -17.65
C LEU A 429 -10.48 -6.35 -17.48
N PHE A 430 -11.80 -6.30 -17.63
CA PHE A 430 -12.64 -7.49 -17.66
C PHE A 430 -12.85 -7.92 -19.09
N THR A 431 -12.47 -9.15 -19.43
CA THR A 431 -12.42 -9.61 -20.81
C THR A 431 -13.07 -10.98 -21.00
N THR A 432 -13.48 -11.28 -22.23
CA THR A 432 -14.01 -12.62 -22.59
C THR A 432 -12.90 -13.64 -22.87
N GLY A 433 -11.66 -13.20 -22.99
CA GLY A 433 -10.49 -14.01 -23.29
C GLY A 433 -9.20 -13.27 -22.92
N PHE A 434 -8.09 -13.99 -22.94
CA PHE A 434 -6.79 -13.43 -22.57
C PHE A 434 -6.36 -12.30 -23.52
N LEU A 435 -5.72 -11.26 -22.97
CA LEU A 435 -5.07 -10.21 -23.76
C LEU A 435 -3.55 -10.35 -23.69
N GLU A 436 -2.93 -10.41 -24.86
CA GLU A 436 -1.48 -10.57 -24.96
C GLU A 436 -0.70 -9.39 -24.37
N ALA A 437 0.53 -9.66 -23.94
CA ALA A 437 1.40 -8.65 -23.37
C ALA A 437 1.63 -7.45 -24.32
N GLY A 438 1.72 -7.70 -25.63
CA GLY A 438 1.86 -6.64 -26.64
C GLY A 438 0.67 -5.68 -26.66
N TYR A 439 -0.56 -6.20 -26.60
CA TYR A 439 -1.76 -5.38 -26.57
C TYR A 439 -1.94 -4.67 -25.23
N ARG A 440 -1.60 -5.33 -24.11
CA ARG A 440 -1.57 -4.69 -22.77
C ARG A 440 -0.60 -3.49 -22.73
N ARG A 441 0.61 -3.63 -23.27
CA ARG A 441 1.57 -2.52 -23.40
C ARG A 441 1.06 -1.40 -24.30
N PHE A 442 0.35 -1.74 -25.37
CA PHE A 442 -0.31 -0.74 -26.22
C PHE A 442 -1.35 0.07 -25.44
N LEU A 443 -2.22 -0.60 -24.67
CA LEU A 443 -3.22 0.05 -23.83
C LEU A 443 -2.56 0.92 -22.75
N GLU A 444 -1.51 0.44 -22.09
CA GLU A 444 -0.76 1.23 -21.10
C GLU A 444 -0.18 2.50 -21.72
N ARG A 445 0.46 2.40 -22.89
CA ARG A 445 1.00 3.55 -23.60
C ARG A 445 -0.09 4.57 -23.94
N ARG A 446 -1.23 4.12 -24.51
CA ARG A 446 -2.36 5.01 -24.81
C ARG A 446 -2.97 5.65 -23.56
N LEU A 447 -3.02 4.91 -22.45
CA LEU A 447 -3.50 5.42 -21.17
C LEU A 447 -2.61 6.55 -20.70
N ARG A 448 -1.29 6.37 -20.76
CA ARG A 448 -0.30 7.40 -20.40
C ARG A 448 -0.37 8.62 -21.32
N GLU A 449 -0.56 8.43 -22.63
CA GLU A 449 -0.73 9.53 -23.59
C GLU A 449 -1.98 10.38 -23.31
N THR A 450 -3.07 9.74 -22.88
CA THR A 450 -4.36 10.43 -22.68
C THR A 450 -4.47 11.06 -21.30
N PHE A 451 -4.14 10.30 -20.25
CA PHE A 451 -4.35 10.74 -18.88
C PHE A 451 -3.08 11.32 -18.26
N GLY A 452 -1.89 10.92 -18.71
CA GLY A 452 -0.64 11.29 -18.07
C GLY A 452 -0.44 10.56 -16.74
N PHE A 453 0.77 10.07 -16.49
CA PHE A 453 1.18 9.49 -15.21
C PHE A 453 2.70 9.70 -14.99
N PRO A 454 3.20 10.95 -15.07
CA PRO A 454 4.61 11.24 -14.82
C PRO A 454 5.02 10.77 -13.42
N GLY A 455 6.15 10.10 -13.32
CA GLY A 455 6.69 9.59 -12.06
C GLY A 455 5.91 8.45 -11.42
N SER A 456 4.80 7.97 -11.99
CA SER A 456 4.04 6.83 -11.44
C SER A 456 4.07 5.59 -12.36
N PRO A 457 4.34 4.38 -11.80
CA PRO A 457 4.05 3.14 -12.52
C PRO A 457 2.53 3.00 -12.71
N VAL A 458 2.11 2.35 -13.79
CA VAL A 458 0.71 2.02 -14.07
C VAL A 458 0.63 0.52 -14.25
N ARG A 459 -0.30 -0.13 -13.55
CA ARG A 459 -0.52 -1.58 -13.64
C ARG A 459 -1.78 -1.85 -14.43
N ILE A 460 -1.68 -2.67 -15.48
CA ILE A 460 -2.83 -3.19 -16.22
C ILE A 460 -2.96 -4.69 -15.95
N SER A 461 -4.01 -5.06 -15.22
CA SER A 461 -4.39 -6.45 -14.94
C SER A 461 -5.57 -6.85 -15.82
N VAL A 462 -5.65 -8.14 -16.16
CA VAL A 462 -6.72 -8.70 -16.99
C VAL A 462 -7.42 -9.81 -16.22
N ARG A 463 -8.74 -9.69 -16.06
CA ARG A 463 -9.60 -10.74 -15.51
C ARG A 463 -10.45 -11.32 -16.63
N VAL A 464 -10.19 -12.58 -16.96
CA VAL A 464 -10.97 -13.32 -17.96
C VAL A 464 -12.22 -13.87 -17.27
N ARG A 465 -13.39 -13.60 -17.84
CA ARG A 465 -14.65 -14.14 -17.35
C ARG A 465 -14.68 -15.65 -17.55
N GLU A 466 -14.83 -16.41 -16.46
CA GLU A 466 -15.07 -17.85 -16.54
C GLU A 466 -16.44 -18.12 -17.19
N ARG A 467 -16.49 -19.06 -18.14
CA ARG A 467 -17.76 -19.56 -18.65
C ARG A 467 -18.40 -20.42 -17.55
N ARG A 468 -19.55 -20.00 -17.03
CA ARG A 468 -20.43 -20.89 -16.26
C ARG A 468 -20.67 -22.14 -17.12
N ARG A 469 -20.23 -23.31 -16.64
CA ARG A 469 -20.67 -24.59 -17.19
C ARG A 469 -22.18 -24.64 -16.95
N ARG A 470 -22.95 -24.71 -18.04
CA ARG A 470 -24.40 -24.91 -17.99
C ARG A 470 -24.69 -26.37 -17.69
#